data_AF-A0A8J3I825-F1
#
_entry.id   AF-A0A8J3I825-F1
#
_cell.length_a   1.000
_cell.length_b   1.000
_cell.length_c   1.000
_cell.angle_alpha   90.00
_cell.angle_beta   90.00
_cell.angle_gamma   90.00
#
_symmetry.space_group_name_H-M   'P 1'
#
loop_
_entity.id
_entity.type
_entity.pdbx_description
1 polymer ?
#
loop_
_entity_poly.entity_id
_entity_poly.type
_entity_poly.pdbx_seq_one_letter_code
_entity_poly.pdbx_strand_id
1 'polypeptide(L)' 'MRFLSNLDVPFDNSQAERDIRMFKVQQKISGCGSSLLGVQAFCRIRGYLSTLRKQGMNVLTALELACAGHPVLPSF' A
#
# COMPACT_ATOMS: atom_id res chain seq x y z
N MET A 1 -14.11 14.51 0.35
CA MET A 1 -14.60 15.83 -0.11
C MET A 1 -13.90 16.96 0.68
N ARG A 2 -12.60 17.22 0.44
CA ARG A 2 -11.87 18.31 1.12
C ARG A 2 -10.95 19.12 0.19
N PHE A 3 -10.99 18.82 -1.10
CA PHE A 3 -10.17 19.48 -2.14
C PHE A 3 -10.77 20.78 -2.67
N LEU A 4 -12.06 21.04 -2.42
CA LEU A 4 -12.75 22.22 -2.96
C LEU A 4 -12.66 23.46 -2.07
N SER A 5 -12.08 23.35 -0.86
CA SER A 5 -12.10 24.44 0.13
C SER A 5 -10.75 24.86 0.69
N ASN A 6 -9.65 24.20 0.31
CA ASN A 6 -8.29 24.58 0.75
C ASN A 6 -7.31 24.51 -0.43
N LEU A 7 -6.98 25.67 -0.99
CA LEU A 7 -6.01 25.86 -2.08
C LEU A 7 -4.55 25.66 -1.66
N ASP A 8 -4.29 25.52 -0.35
CA ASP A 8 -2.95 25.30 0.23
C ASP A 8 -2.53 23.82 0.22
N VAL A 9 -3.43 22.91 -0.15
CA VAL A 9 -3.10 21.49 -0.29
C VAL A 9 -2.39 21.30 -1.62
N PRO A 10 -1.08 20.95 -1.66
CA PRO A 10 -0.39 20.71 -2.91
C PRO A 10 -1.13 19.62 -3.70
N PHE A 11 -1.26 19.84 -5.01
CA PHE A 11 -2.16 19.12 -5.92
C PHE A 11 -2.00 17.58 -5.91
N ASP A 12 -0.94 17.05 -5.30
CA ASP A 12 -0.56 15.65 -5.38
C ASP A 12 0.11 15.16 -4.07
N ASN A 13 -0.65 15.08 -2.97
CA ASN A 13 -0.19 14.36 -1.78
C ASN A 13 -1.26 13.47 -1.11
N SER A 14 -2.23 13.01 -1.89
CA SER A 14 -3.25 12.09 -1.38
C SER A 14 -2.77 10.64 -1.39
N GLN A 15 -3.24 9.84 -0.44
CA GLN A 15 -2.78 8.45 -0.27
C GLN A 15 -2.96 7.60 -1.53
N ALA A 16 -4.05 7.82 -2.27
CA ALA A 16 -4.31 7.15 -3.55
C ALA A 16 -3.16 7.35 -4.55
N GLU A 17 -2.63 8.57 -4.62
CA GLU A 17 -1.57 8.91 -5.55
C GLU A 17 -0.22 8.33 -5.12
N ARG A 18 0.09 8.35 -3.82
CA ARG A 18 1.29 7.67 -3.26
C ARG A 18 1.24 6.17 -3.52
N ASP A 19 0.07 5.56 -3.44
CA ASP A 19 -0.11 4.14 -3.70
C ASP A 19 0.15 3.79 -5.18
N ILE A 20 -0.31 4.63 -6.11
CA ILE A 20 -0.10 4.52 -7.56
C ILE A 20 1.37 4.81 -7.95
N ARG A 21 2.02 5.82 -7.36
CA ARG A 21 3.43 6.13 -7.63
C ARG A 21 4.34 4.93 -7.39
N MET A 22 4.08 4.20 -6.31
CA MET A 22 4.85 2.99 -5.97
C MET A 22 4.62 1.84 -6.95
N PHE A 23 3.45 1.75 -7.59
CA PHE A 23 3.22 0.82 -8.70
C PHE A 23 4.08 1.18 -9.92
N LYS A 24 4.15 2.48 -10.27
CA LYS A 24 5.00 2.97 -11.36
C LYS A 24 6.49 2.77 -11.08
N VAL A 25 6.93 3.00 -9.83
CA VAL A 25 8.31 2.73 -9.39
C VAL A 25 8.63 1.24 -9.52
N GLN A 26 7.73 0.36 -9.10
CA GLN A 26 7.93 -1.08 -9.25
C GLN A 26 8.02 -1.51 -10.72
N GLN A 27 7.18 -0.96 -11.60
CA GLN A 27 7.26 -1.19 -13.04
C GLN A 27 8.58 -0.67 -13.64
N LYS A 28 9.10 0.46 -13.16
CA LYS A 28 10.35 1.06 -13.62
C LYS A 28 11.57 0.24 -13.19
N ILE A 29 11.61 -0.22 -11.94
CA ILE A 29 12.75 -0.96 -11.37
C ILE A 29 12.74 -2.42 -11.82
N SER A 30 11.58 -3.08 -11.77
CA SER A 30 11.47 -4.51 -12.07
C SER A 30 11.23 -4.80 -13.55
N GLY A 31 11.14 -3.77 -14.40
CA GLY A 31 10.85 -3.89 -15.83
C GLY A 31 9.51 -4.56 -16.09
N CYS A 32 8.41 -3.79 -15.99
CA CYS A 32 7.04 -4.23 -16.27
C CYS A 32 6.79 -5.70 -15.87
N GLY A 33 6.64 -5.99 -14.57
CA GLY A 33 6.44 -7.36 -14.08
C GLY A 33 5.37 -8.09 -14.89
N SER A 34 5.80 -8.93 -15.83
CA SER A 34 4.97 -9.43 -16.95
C SER A 34 3.94 -10.48 -16.52
N SER A 35 3.82 -10.75 -15.22
CA SER A 35 2.91 -11.75 -14.69
C SER A 35 1.86 -11.10 -13.79
N LEU A 36 0.58 -11.32 -14.14
CA LEU A 36 -0.59 -10.93 -13.35
C LEU A 36 -0.47 -11.36 -11.89
N LEU A 37 0.14 -12.52 -11.65
CA LEU A 37 0.41 -13.07 -10.31
C LEU A 37 1.33 -12.17 -9.48
N GLY A 38 2.41 -11.65 -10.08
CA GLY A 38 3.34 -10.76 -9.40
C GLY A 38 2.69 -9.42 -9.03
N VAL A 39 1.86 -8.89 -9.92
CA VAL A 39 1.06 -7.69 -9.67
C VAL A 39 0.04 -7.92 -8.55
N GLN A 40 -0.67 -9.05 -8.57
CA GLN A 40 -1.66 -9.37 -7.57
C GLN A 40 -1.03 -9.59 -6.18
N ALA A 41 0.10 -10.29 -6.11
CA ALA A 41 0.86 -10.46 -4.87
C ALA A 41 1.33 -9.11 -4.31
N PHE A 42 1.88 -8.24 -5.18
CA PHE A 42 2.31 -6.90 -4.78
C PHE A 42 1.15 -6.06 -4.23
N CYS A 43 0.02 -6.03 -4.94
CA CYS A 43 -1.19 -5.33 -4.48
C CYS A 43 -1.70 -5.88 -3.15
N ARG A 44 -1.68 -7.21 -2.97
CA ARG A 44 -2.17 -7.86 -1.75
C ARG A 44 -1.30 -7.53 -0.53
N ILE A 45 0.03 -7.63 -0.67
CA ILE A 45 0.97 -7.31 0.41
C ILE A 45 0.84 -5.84 0.82
N ARG A 46 0.82 -4.93 -0.16
CA ARG A 46 0.70 -3.50 0.12
C ARG A 46 -0.66 -3.09 0.66
N GLY A 47 -1.74 -3.72 0.17
CA GLY A 47 -3.09 -3.53 0.67
C GLY A 47 -3.21 -3.94 2.14
N TYR A 48 -2.74 -5.15 2.47
CA TYR A 48 -2.65 -5.65 3.85
C TYR A 48 -1.90 -4.67 4.74
N LEU A 49 -0.71 -4.26 4.32
CA LEU A 49 0.13 -3.33 5.05
C LEU A 49 -0.52 -1.95 5.27
N SER A 50 -1.13 -1.41 4.22
CA SER A 50 -1.84 -0.12 4.28
C SER A 50 -2.98 -0.16 5.30
N THR A 51 -3.72 -1.27 5.36
CA THR A 51 -4.81 -1.47 6.34
C THR A 51 -4.29 -1.54 7.76
N LEU A 52 -3.24 -2.33 8.03
CA LEU A 52 -2.63 -2.42 9.35
C LEU A 52 -2.12 -1.07 9.84
N ARG A 53 -1.47 -0.31 8.94
CA ARG A 53 -0.97 1.04 9.27
C ARG A 53 -2.11 2.00 9.60
N LYS A 54 -3.26 1.92 8.91
CA LYS A 54 -4.45 2.73 9.23
C LYS A 54 -5.05 2.38 10.59
N GLN A 55 -4.88 1.13 11.04
CA GLN A 55 -5.32 0.66 12.36
C GLN A 55 -4.29 0.93 13.47
N GLY A 56 -3.18 1.62 13.16
CA GLY A 56 -2.13 1.94 14.14
C GLY A 56 -1.29 0.72 14.55
N MET A 57 -1.37 -0.40 13.82
CA MET A 57 -0.60 -1.60 14.13
C MET A 57 0.84 -1.50 13.65
N ASN A 58 1.75 -2.15 14.38
CA ASN A 58 3.14 -2.25 13.98
C ASN A 58 3.28 -3.17 12.78
N VAL A 59 3.59 -2.54 11.64
CA VAL A 59 3.85 -3.14 10.34
C VAL A 59 4.87 -4.27 10.39
N LEU A 60 5.99 -4.06 11.08
CA LEU A 60 7.10 -4.99 11.09
C LEU A 60 6.68 -6.27 11.83
N THR A 61 6.10 -6.12 13.00
CA THR A 61 5.57 -7.24 13.80
C THR A 61 4.51 -8.03 13.03
N ALA A 62 3.62 -7.34 12.33
CA ALA A 62 2.60 -7.99 11.53
C ALA A 62 3.16 -8.72 10.29
N LEU A 63 4.29 -8.27 9.75
CA LEU A 63 5.01 -8.95 8.68
C LEU A 63 5.74 -10.19 9.22
N GLU A 64 6.40 -10.08 10.37
CA GLU A 64 7.04 -11.21 11.06
C GLU A 64 6.02 -12.33 11.35
N LEU A 65 4.87 -11.97 11.90
CA LEU A 65 3.77 -12.90 12.18
C LEU A 65 3.20 -13.52 10.90
N ALA A 66 3.01 -12.72 9.84
CA ALA A 66 2.56 -13.24 8.54
C ALA A 66 3.56 -14.22 7.93
N CYS A 67 4.86 -13.95 8.03
CA CYS A 67 5.92 -14.86 7.59
C CYS A 67 6.00 -16.12 8.46
N ALA A 68 5.68 -16.02 9.75
CA ALA A 68 5.56 -17.15 10.68
C ALA A 68 4.25 -17.96 10.51
N GLY A 69 3.43 -17.65 9.50
CA GLY A 69 2.17 -18.35 9.21
C GLY A 69 0.96 -17.91 10.04
N HIS A 70 1.11 -16.85 10.84
CA HIS A 70 0.08 -16.32 11.74
C HIS A 70 -0.30 -14.88 11.32
N PRO A 71 -0.95 -14.67 10.15
CA PRO A 71 -1.24 -13.32 9.66
C PRO A 71 -2.21 -12.57 10.58
N VAL A 72 -1.86 -11.31 10.91
CA VAL A 72 -2.70 -10.43 11.73
C VAL A 72 -3.86 -9.92 10.89
N LEU A 73 -5.07 -10.36 11.20
CA LEU A 73 -6.25 -9.92 10.45
C LEU A 73 -6.64 -8.49 10.83
N PRO A 74 -6.74 -7.57 9.87
CA PRO A 74 -7.22 -6.22 10.15
C PRO A 74 -8.69 -6.24 10.57
N SER A 75 -9.06 -5.41 11.55
CA SER A 75 -10.45 -5.21 11.99
C SER A 75 -11.22 -4.26 11.05
N PHE A 76 -12.24 -4.75 10.35
CA PHE A 76 -13.03 -3.95 9.40
C PHE A 76 -14.12 -3.12 10.06
#